data_AF-A0A3A0CZ22-F1
#
_entry.id   AF-A0A3A0CZ22-F1
#
_cell.length_a   1.000
_cell.length_b   1.000
_cell.length_c   1.000
_cell.angle_alpha   90.00
_cell.angle_beta   90.00
_cell.angle_gamma   90.00
#
_symmetry.space_group_name_H-M   'P 1'
#
loop_
_entity.id
_entity.type
_entity.pdbx_description
1 polymer ?
#
loop_
_entity_poly.entity_id
_entity_poly.type
_entity_poly.pdbx_seq_one_letter_code
_entity_poly.pdbx_strand_id
1 'polypeptide(L)'
;MDTQWMVFEVFHQSARGEPHVHVGSVHAPDGDAALMLAKEQFGRRQACVNIWVVPAEAIVATAYEDADIFEHATDKSYREAFGYETTKRAKAAGDVEEI
;
A
#
# COMPACT_ATOMS: atom_id res chain seq x y z
N MET A 1 32.39 22.09 -10.25
CA MET A 1 31.12 22.16 -10.96
C MET A 1 30.26 21.06 -10.39
N ASP A 2 29.29 21.42 -9.57
CA ASP A 2 28.37 20.47 -8.98
C ASP A 2 27.39 20.04 -10.07
N THR A 3 27.74 18.97 -10.79
CA THR A 3 26.95 18.33 -11.84
C THR A 3 25.74 17.57 -11.28
N GLN A 4 25.20 18.04 -10.15
CA GLN A 4 24.18 17.32 -9.41
C GLN A 4 22.83 17.57 -10.07
N TRP A 5 22.50 16.70 -11.03
CA TRP A 5 21.20 16.68 -11.68
C TRP A 5 20.08 16.51 -10.64
N MET A 6 18.88 16.99 -10.97
CA MET A 6 17.72 16.87 -10.09
C MET A 6 17.38 15.40 -9.85
N VAL A 7 16.93 15.10 -8.63
CA VAL A 7 16.50 13.76 -8.23
C VAL A 7 15.02 13.61 -8.54
N PHE A 8 14.66 12.49 -9.17
CA PHE A 8 13.29 12.08 -9.42
C PHE A 8 13.02 10.76 -8.72
N GLU A 9 11.93 10.71 -7.95
CA GLU A 9 11.41 9.46 -7.40
C GLU A 9 10.57 8.74 -8.46
N VAL A 10 10.76 7.43 -8.55
CA VAL A 10 10.19 6.57 -9.59
C VAL A 10 9.16 5.63 -8.97
N PHE A 11 8.00 5.56 -9.61
CA PHE A 11 6.94 4.64 -9.22
C PHE A 11 6.52 3.78 -10.40
N HIS A 12 6.43 2.46 -10.21
CA HIS A 12 6.04 1.52 -11.26
C HIS A 12 4.69 0.87 -10.95
N GLN A 13 3.93 0.55 -12.00
CA GLN A 13 2.70 -0.24 -11.91
C GLN A 13 2.94 -1.57 -12.61
N SER A 14 2.73 -2.69 -11.89
CA SER A 14 2.98 -4.04 -12.41
C SER A 14 1.86 -4.54 -13.32
N ALA A 15 0.60 -4.33 -12.95
CA ALA A 15 -0.57 -4.61 -13.78
C ALA A 15 -1.61 -3.47 -13.78
N ARG A 16 -2.46 -3.41 -14.81
CA ARG A 16 -3.52 -2.39 -14.89
C ARG A 16 -4.47 -2.52 -13.71
N GLY A 17 -4.67 -1.42 -12.98
CA GLY A 17 -5.56 -1.37 -11.81
C GLY A 17 -4.85 -1.62 -10.47
N GLU A 18 -3.57 -2.03 -10.48
CA GLU A 18 -2.74 -2.07 -9.28
C GLU A 18 -2.21 -0.67 -8.92
N PRO A 19 -1.91 -0.39 -7.65
CA PRO A 19 -1.28 0.87 -7.28
C PRO A 19 0.13 0.99 -7.86
N HIS A 20 0.55 2.22 -8.13
CA HIS A 20 1.95 2.52 -8.39
C HIS A 20 2.76 2.37 -7.10
N VAL A 21 3.83 1.60 -7.17
CA VAL A 21 4.73 1.32 -6.04
C VAL A 21 6.05 2.04 -6.28
N HIS A 22 6.59 2.67 -5.24
CA HIS A 22 7.91 3.30 -5.30
C HIS A 22 9.00 2.23 -5.49
N VAL A 23 9.91 2.46 -6.44
CA VAL A 23 10.99 1.50 -6.77
C VAL A 23 12.39 2.06 -6.60
N GLY A 24 12.52 3.37 -6.42
CA GLY A 24 13.81 4.05 -6.25
C GLY A 24 13.82 5.42 -6.91
N SER A 25 15.02 5.95 -7.12
CA SER A 25 15.24 7.29 -7.64
C SER A 25 16.25 7.32 -8.78
N VAL A 26 16.14 8.35 -9.63
CA VAL A 26 17.05 8.63 -10.75
C VAL A 26 17.48 10.09 -10.74
N HIS A 27 18.66 10.36 -11.29
CA HIS A 27 19.15 11.72 -11.49
C HIS A 27 18.96 12.10 -12.95
N ALA A 28 18.29 13.22 -13.23
CA ALA A 28 18.00 13.66 -14.60
C ALA A 28 17.87 15.19 -14.69
N PRO A 29 18.11 15.79 -15.86
CA PRO A 29 17.92 17.23 -16.08
C PRO A 29 16.43 17.64 -16.14
N ASP A 30 15.53 16.73 -16.53
CA ASP A 30 14.10 16.97 -16.69
C ASP A 30 13.29 15.66 -16.58
N GLY A 31 11.96 15.77 -16.64
CA GLY A 31 11.05 14.64 -16.49
C GLY A 31 11.08 13.63 -17.63
N ASP A 32 11.32 14.07 -18.87
CA ASP A 32 11.38 13.17 -20.04
C ASP A 32 12.64 12.30 -19.99
N ALA A 33 13.78 12.91 -19.65
CA ALA A 33 15.03 12.19 -19.39
C ALA A 33 14.89 11.24 -18.20
N ALA A 34 14.22 11.67 -17.11
CA ALA A 34 13.94 10.81 -15.97
C ALA A 34 13.11 9.58 -16.34
N LEU A 35 12.06 9.73 -17.17
CA LEU A 35 11.24 8.62 -17.65
C LEU A 35 12.06 7.60 -18.46
N MET A 36 12.94 8.09 -19.34
CA MET A 36 13.79 7.22 -20.15
C MET A 36 14.75 6.41 -19.27
N LEU A 37 15.41 7.06 -18.30
CA LEU A 37 16.31 6.40 -17.35
C LEU A 37 15.56 5.41 -16.44
N ALA A 38 14.41 5.81 -15.92
CA ALA A 38 13.56 4.98 -15.08
C ALA A 38 13.11 3.70 -15.81
N LYS A 39 12.69 3.82 -17.07
CA LYS A 39 12.33 2.67 -17.92
C LYS A 39 13.51 1.71 -18.10
N GLU A 40 14.70 2.23 -18.38
CA GLU A 40 15.91 1.41 -18.57
C GLU A 40 16.36 0.72 -17.28
N GLN A 41 16.26 1.41 -16.13
CA GLN A 41 16.72 0.88 -14.85
C GLN A 41 15.72 -0.09 -14.22
N PHE A 42 14.43 0.23 -14.23
CA PHE A 42 13.39 -0.50 -13.49
C PHE A 42 12.47 -1.35 -14.39
N GLY A 43 12.39 -1.08 -15.70
CA GLY A 43 11.46 -1.76 -16.61
C GLY A 43 11.97 -3.07 -17.22
N ARG A 44 13.23 -3.48 -16.98
CA ARG A 44 13.86 -4.58 -17.76
C ARG A 44 13.56 -6.01 -17.28
N ARG A 45 13.11 -6.20 -16.03
CA ARG A 45 13.01 -7.55 -15.41
C ARG A 45 11.65 -7.91 -14.84
N GLN A 46 10.71 -6.97 -14.80
CA GLN A 46 9.38 -7.18 -14.22
C GLN A 46 8.32 -6.69 -15.19
N ALA A 47 7.12 -7.28 -15.13
CA ALA A 47 5.97 -6.74 -15.83
C ALA A 47 5.76 -5.30 -15.34
N CYS A 48 5.76 -4.35 -16.27
CA CYS A 48 5.54 -2.95 -15.98
C CYS A 48 4.63 -2.39 -17.06
N VAL A 49 3.45 -1.92 -16.65
CA VAL A 49 2.43 -1.37 -17.56
C VAL A 49 2.41 0.16 -17.56
N ASN A 50 2.95 0.79 -16.51
CA ASN A 50 2.99 2.24 -16.37
C ASN A 50 4.13 2.67 -15.41
N ILE A 51 4.73 3.83 -15.66
CA ILE A 51 5.78 4.43 -14.83
C ILE A 51 5.45 5.90 -14.61
N TRP A 52 5.57 6.35 -13.37
CA TRP A 52 5.55 7.77 -12.99
C TRP A 52 6.94 8.18 -12.50
N VAL A 53 7.28 9.43 -12.80
CA VAL A 53 8.44 10.11 -12.21
C VAL A 53 7.96 11.42 -11.60
N VAL A 54 8.49 11.74 -10.43
CA VAL A 54 8.13 12.97 -9.69
C VAL A 54 9.42 13.60 -9.19
N PRO A 55 9.65 14.92 -9.39
CA PRO A 55 10.78 15.60 -8.77
C PRO A 55 10.73 15.38 -7.25
N ALA A 56 11.85 14.98 -6.64
CA ALA A 56 11.91 14.72 -5.20
C ALA A 56 11.49 15.96 -4.38
N GLU A 57 11.78 17.16 -4.88
CA GLU A 57 11.38 18.44 -4.26
C GLU A 57 9.86 18.68 -4.23
N ALA A 58 9.10 17.98 -5.08
CA ALA A 58 7.64 18.10 -5.14
C ALA A 58 6.93 17.17 -4.13
N ILE A 59 7.67 16.29 -3.43
CA ILE A 59 7.11 15.36 -2.45
C ILE A 59 7.14 16.01 -1.07
N VAL A 60 5.97 16.11 -0.45
CA VAL A 60 5.82 16.58 0.93
C VAL A 60 5.48 15.39 1.82
N ALA A 61 6.27 15.19 2.87
CA ALA A 61 6.08 14.11 3.83
C ALA A 61 5.80 14.68 5.23
N THR A 62 5.03 13.94 6.02
CA THR A 62 4.88 14.20 7.46
C THR A 62 6.18 13.91 8.20
N ALA A 63 6.39 14.55 9.36
CA ALA A 63 7.51 14.19 10.21
C ALA A 63 7.22 12.85 10.92
N TYR A 64 8.26 12.06 11.20
CA TYR A 64 8.10 10.79 11.94
C TYR A 64 7.60 10.99 13.38
N GLU A 65 7.80 12.17 13.93
CA GLU A 65 7.32 12.54 15.27
C GLU A 65 5.81 12.80 15.32
N ASP A 66 5.16 13.10 14.18
CA ASP A 66 3.71 13.31 14.07
C ASP A 66 2.94 11.97 13.94
N ALA A 67 3.45 10.87 14.52
CA ALA A 67 2.83 9.55 14.37
C ALA A 67 1.44 9.47 15.01
N ASP A 68 1.17 10.32 16.00
CA ASP A 68 -0.10 10.44 16.73
C ASP A 68 -1.29 10.84 15.83
N ILE A 69 -1.05 11.54 14.72
CA ILE A 69 -2.11 11.92 13.76
C ILE A 69 -2.80 10.71 13.11
N PHE A 70 -2.16 9.54 13.13
CA PHE A 70 -2.67 8.29 12.58
C PHE A 70 -3.38 7.42 13.63
N GLU A 71 -3.34 7.80 14.91
CA GLU A 71 -4.03 7.06 15.97
C GLU A 71 -5.55 7.20 15.82
N HIS A 72 -6.27 6.07 15.87
CA HIS A 72 -7.72 6.07 15.77
C HIS A 72 -8.35 6.64 17.06
N ALA A 73 -8.87 7.87 16.98
CA ALA A 73 -9.45 8.60 18.11
C ALA A 73 -10.71 7.99 18.78
N THR A 74 -11.19 6.82 18.36
CA THR A 74 -12.40 6.22 18.94
C THR A 74 -12.28 4.71 18.99
N ASP A 75 -12.35 4.17 20.20
CA ASP A 75 -12.69 2.77 20.43
C ASP A 75 -14.05 2.48 19.77
N LYS A 76 -14.01 1.81 18.62
CA LYS A 76 -15.19 1.39 17.85
C LYS A 76 -15.61 -0.03 18.22
N SER A 77 -15.23 -0.56 19.39
CA SER A 77 -15.68 -1.87 19.88
C SER A 77 -17.21 -2.00 19.91
N TYR A 78 -17.94 -0.89 20.07
CA TYR A 78 -19.41 -0.86 19.96
C TYR A 78 -19.94 -1.25 18.56
N ARG A 79 -19.12 -1.19 17.50
CA ARG A 79 -19.47 -1.64 16.13
C ARG A 79 -19.15 -3.11 15.89
N GLU A 80 -18.43 -3.76 16.80
CA GLU A 80 -18.23 -5.21 16.75
C GLU A 80 -19.46 -5.89 17.35
N ALA A 81 -20.02 -6.87 16.64
CA ALA A 81 -21.24 -7.55 17.05
C ALA A 81 -21.00 -8.49 18.24
N PHE A 82 -20.83 -7.95 19.45
CA PHE A 82 -21.01 -8.72 20.68
C PHE A 82 -22.51 -8.84 20.96
N GLY A 83 -23.15 -9.90 20.45
CA GLY A 83 -24.48 -10.24 20.93
C GLY A 83 -25.40 -10.93 19.95
N TYR A 84 -25.03 -12.14 19.52
CA TYR A 84 -26.01 -13.23 19.47
C TYR A 84 -25.36 -14.47 20.06
N GLU A 85 -25.56 -14.69 21.36
CA GLU A 85 -25.45 -16.04 21.90
C GLU A 85 -26.56 -16.87 21.26
N THR A 86 -26.20 -17.81 20.38
CA THR A 86 -27.11 -18.87 19.93
C THR A 86 -27.32 -19.85 21.08
N THR A 87 -28.10 -19.46 22.09
CA THR A 87 -28.58 -20.43 23.06
C THR A 87 -29.82 -21.15 22.52
N LYS A 88 -29.76 -22.47 22.69
CA LYS A 88 -30.83 -23.48 22.57
C LYS A 88 -31.02 -24.12 21.19
N ARG A 89 -30.13 -25.06 20.86
CA ARG A 89 -30.57 -26.34 20.27
C ARG A 89 -31.48 -27.04 21.28
N ALA A 90 -32.79 -26.83 21.15
CA ALA A 90 -33.79 -27.73 21.71
C ALA A 90 -34.00 -28.88 20.73
N LYS A 91 -33.54 -30.09 21.09
CA LYS A 91 -34.37 -31.29 20.95
C LYS A 91 -33.80 -32.43 21.78
N ALA A 92 -34.53 -32.75 22.84
CA ALA A 92 -34.53 -34.06 23.47
C ALA A 92 -35.13 -35.10 22.50
N ALA A 93 -34.47 -36.25 22.41
CA ALA A 93 -34.97 -37.57 22.03
C ALA A 93 -33.71 -38.44 21.86
N GLY A 94 -33.40 -39.47 22.63
CA GLY A 94 -34.02 -40.14 23.75
C GLY A 94 -33.17 -41.39 23.95
N ASP A 95 -32.82 -41.72 25.19
CA ASP A 95 -32.12 -42.94 25.55
C ASP A 95 -32.93 -44.17 25.14
N VAL A 96 -32.29 -45.19 24.53
CA VAL A 96 -32.47 -46.63 24.84
C VAL A 96 -31.20 -47.40 24.45
N GLU A 97 -30.59 -48.02 25.45
CA GLU A 97 -29.53 -49.06 25.42
C GLU A 97 -29.99 -50.41 24.82
N GLU A 98 -29.00 -51.19 24.35
CA GLU A 98 -28.89 -52.66 24.27
C GLU A 98 -30.15 -53.54 24.07
N ILE A 99 -30.17 -54.31 22.95
CA ILE A 99 -29.91 -55.77 22.83
C ILE A 99 -29.63 -56.07 21.36
#